data_AF-X6LEZ1-F1
#
_entry.id   AF-X6LEZ1-F1
#
_cell.length_a   1.000
_cell.length_b   1.000
_cell.length_c   1.000
_cell.angle_alpha   90.00
_cell.angle_beta   90.00
_cell.angle_gamma   90.00
#
_symmetry.space_group_name_H-M   'P 1'
#
loop_
_entity.id
_entity.type
_entity.pdbx_description
1 polymer ?
#
loop_
_entity_poly.entity_id
_entity_poly.type
_entity_poly.pdbx_seq_one_letter_code
_entity_poly.pdbx_strand_id
1 'polypeptide(L)'
;LNDKNEHQNIRIECIQLIKKNSNKCNEQQLDEVFNSSMDIFTDKNDNTHVRKECAELLGRIAVNLNKKHFDNTFQCFTNGLKDSKANVRKSCAKSLVTLSKKWNDKQLDITVQYLIDEFQNKNGYCYTFRHLLEGIAMKLNETQIDS
;
A
#
# COMPACT_ATOMS: atom_id res chain seq x y z
N LEU A 1 -16.56 -3.61 25.30
CA LEU A 1 -16.00 -2.37 24.73
C LEU A 1 -14.70 -2.73 24.03
N ASN A 2 -14.44 -2.20 22.85
CA ASN A 2 -13.42 -2.69 21.92
C ASN A 2 -12.01 -2.19 22.31
N ASP A 3 -11.26 -3.02 23.03
CA ASP A 3 -9.86 -2.85 23.48
C ASP A 3 -8.88 -2.58 22.31
N LYS A 4 -9.28 -2.86 21.06
CA LYS A 4 -8.46 -2.64 19.86
C LYS A 4 -7.97 -1.19 19.67
N ASN A 5 -8.67 -0.21 20.24
CA ASN A 5 -8.27 1.21 20.17
C ASN A 5 -7.45 1.67 21.37
N GLU A 6 -7.23 0.81 22.35
CA GLU A 6 -6.28 1.04 23.44
C GLU A 6 -4.85 0.92 22.89
N HIS A 7 -3.92 1.72 23.43
CA HIS A 7 -2.49 1.64 23.09
C HIS A 7 -2.11 1.84 21.60
N GLN A 8 -2.87 2.62 20.81
CA GLN A 8 -2.56 2.91 19.41
C GLN A 8 -1.12 3.41 19.17
N ASN A 9 -0.60 4.23 20.09
CA ASN A 9 0.78 4.72 20.01
C ASN A 9 1.80 3.57 20.07
N ILE A 10 1.62 2.63 21.00
CA ILE A 10 2.48 1.44 21.13
C ILE A 10 2.38 0.59 19.87
N ARG A 11 1.17 0.39 19.34
CA ARG A 11 0.95 -0.35 18.08
C ARG A 11 1.69 0.30 16.91
N ILE A 12 1.60 1.63 16.78
CA ILE A 12 2.30 2.42 15.74
C ILE A 12 3.82 2.27 15.88
N GLU A 13 4.36 2.41 17.10
CA GLU A 13 5.79 2.24 17.37
C GLU A 13 6.28 0.84 16.99
N CYS A 14 5.53 -0.20 17.36
CA CYS A 14 5.82 -1.58 16.97
C CYS A 14 5.86 -1.75 15.44
N ILE A 15 4.85 -1.25 14.72
CA ILE A 15 4.79 -1.33 13.24
C ILE A 15 5.98 -0.60 12.62
N GLN A 16 6.36 0.57 13.13
CA GLN A 16 7.50 1.34 12.63
C GLN A 16 8.84 0.62 12.88
N LEU A 17 9.00 0.01 14.06
CA LEU A 17 10.18 -0.79 14.39
C LEU A 17 10.31 -2.01 13.48
N ILE A 18 9.20 -2.73 13.23
CA ILE A 18 9.16 -3.85 12.30
C ILE A 18 9.49 -3.37 10.90
N LYS A 19 8.87 -2.28 10.42
CA LYS A 19 9.14 -1.67 9.11
C LYS A 19 10.62 -1.34 8.95
N LYS A 20 11.28 -0.81 9.97
CA LYS A 20 12.71 -0.46 9.93
C LYS A 20 13.63 -1.69 9.88
N ASN A 21 13.24 -2.77 10.55
CA ASN A 21 14.05 -3.98 10.71
C ASN A 21 13.59 -5.16 9.83
N SER A 22 12.64 -4.95 8.90
CA SER A 22 12.03 -6.03 8.12
C SER A 22 13.03 -6.83 7.29
N ASN A 23 14.17 -6.23 6.93
CA ASN A 23 15.26 -6.91 6.21
C ASN A 23 16.04 -7.91 7.07
N LYS A 24 15.84 -7.92 8.38
CA LYS A 24 16.44 -8.87 9.33
C LYS A 24 15.50 -10.03 9.68
N CYS A 25 14.24 -9.97 9.25
CA CYS A 25 13.25 -11.01 9.49
C CYS A 25 13.44 -12.18 8.51
N ASN A 26 13.19 -13.40 8.97
CA ASN A 26 13.08 -14.56 8.10
C ASN A 26 11.69 -14.61 7.42
N GLU A 27 11.50 -15.55 6.48
CA GLU A 27 10.26 -15.67 5.70
C GLU A 27 9.03 -15.91 6.59
N GLN A 28 9.11 -16.83 7.55
CA GLN A 28 8.00 -17.11 8.47
C GLN A 28 7.60 -15.86 9.28
N GLN A 29 8.57 -15.13 9.81
CA GLN A 29 8.33 -13.89 10.54
C GLN A 29 7.68 -12.82 9.65
N LEU A 30 8.12 -12.69 8.40
CA LEU A 30 7.52 -11.75 7.46
C LEU A 30 6.09 -12.15 7.09
N ASP A 31 5.80 -13.43 6.95
CA ASP A 31 4.44 -13.94 6.68
C ASP A 31 3.49 -13.64 7.85
N GLU A 32 3.93 -13.86 9.10
CA GLU A 32 3.15 -13.51 10.30
C GLU A 32 2.89 -12.00 10.38
N VAL A 33 3.93 -11.19 10.17
CA VAL A 33 3.82 -9.72 10.12
C VAL A 33 2.88 -9.27 9.00
N PHE A 34 2.96 -9.90 7.84
CA PHE A 34 2.12 -9.60 6.69
C PHE A 34 0.65 -9.83 7.01
N ASN A 35 0.31 -11.01 7.52
CA ASN A 35 -1.07 -11.37 7.81
C ASN A 35 -1.67 -10.45 8.88
N SER A 36 -0.95 -10.23 9.98
CA SER A 36 -1.36 -9.30 11.03
C SER A 36 -1.56 -7.87 10.52
N SER A 37 -0.64 -7.37 9.69
CA SER A 37 -0.75 -6.04 9.09
C SER A 37 -1.91 -5.93 8.10
N MET A 38 -2.21 -7.01 7.36
CA MET A 38 -3.33 -7.07 6.42
C MET A 38 -4.67 -7.02 7.14
N ASP A 39 -4.81 -7.77 8.24
CA ASP A 39 -6.02 -7.77 9.08
C ASP A 39 -6.29 -6.37 9.65
N ILE A 40 -5.26 -5.74 10.22
CA ILE A 40 -5.36 -4.37 10.75
C ILE A 40 -5.72 -3.38 9.64
N PHE A 41 -5.04 -3.44 8.49
CA PHE A 41 -5.25 -2.50 7.39
C PHE A 41 -6.70 -2.56 6.84
N THR A 42 -7.23 -3.77 6.72
CA THR A 42 -8.56 -4.03 6.14
C THR A 42 -9.72 -3.78 7.12
N ASP A 43 -9.48 -3.84 8.43
CA ASP A 43 -10.48 -3.49 9.45
C ASP A 43 -10.78 -1.98 9.42
N LYS A 44 -11.94 -1.60 8.85
CA LYS A 44 -12.37 -0.19 8.75
C LYS A 44 -12.66 0.45 10.11
N ASN A 45 -12.86 -0.34 11.16
CA ASN A 45 -13.11 0.14 12.52
C ASN A 45 -11.81 0.38 13.30
N ASP A 46 -10.66 -0.04 12.78
CA ASP A 46 -9.36 0.21 13.40
C ASP A 46 -8.93 1.68 13.20
N ASN A 47 -8.00 2.11 14.04
CA ASN A 47 -7.47 3.46 14.04
C ASN A 47 -6.82 3.80 12.69
N THR A 48 -7.18 4.98 12.17
CA THR A 48 -6.72 5.44 10.84
C THR A 48 -5.19 5.57 10.74
N HIS A 49 -4.51 5.96 11.83
CA HIS A 49 -3.05 6.06 11.85
C HIS A 49 -2.38 4.69 11.88
N VAL A 50 -2.90 3.75 12.67
CA VAL A 50 -2.41 2.36 12.68
C VAL A 50 -2.57 1.73 11.30
N ARG A 51 -3.76 1.85 10.69
CA ARG A 51 -4.04 1.37 9.32
C ARG A 51 -3.09 1.97 8.29
N LYS A 52 -2.82 3.28 8.39
CA LYS A 52 -1.86 3.97 7.52
C LYS A 52 -0.45 3.36 7.66
N GLU A 53 0.03 3.12 8.88
CA GLU A 53 1.35 2.50 9.09
C GLU A 53 1.41 1.05 8.60
N CYS A 54 0.34 0.27 8.78
CA CYS A 54 0.23 -1.06 8.19
C CYS A 54 0.32 -1.04 6.66
N ALA A 55 -0.32 -0.07 6.00
CA ALA A 55 -0.22 0.07 4.55
C ALA A 55 1.22 0.36 4.08
N GLU A 56 1.96 1.20 4.81
CA GLU A 56 3.37 1.47 4.50
C GLU A 56 4.26 0.24 4.75
N LEU A 57 4.01 -0.50 5.84
CA LEU A 57 4.73 -1.73 6.16
C LEU A 57 4.48 -2.82 5.09
N LEU A 58 3.21 -3.07 4.74
CA LEU A 58 2.80 -4.02 3.71
C LEU A 58 3.47 -3.71 2.38
N GLY A 59 3.48 -2.44 1.94
CA GLY A 59 4.16 -2.03 0.70
C GLY A 59 5.65 -2.32 0.71
N ARG A 60 6.29 -2.18 1.88
CA ARG A 60 7.73 -2.44 2.04
C ARG A 60 8.07 -3.93 2.04
N ILE A 61 7.26 -4.78 2.67
CA ILE A 61 7.57 -6.22 2.80
C ILE A 61 7.10 -7.01 1.58
N ALA A 62 5.97 -6.65 0.98
CA ALA A 62 5.38 -7.39 -0.13
C ALA A 62 6.28 -7.44 -1.37
N VAL A 63 7.14 -6.44 -1.59
CA VAL A 63 8.13 -6.46 -2.68
C VAL A 63 9.13 -7.62 -2.56
N ASN A 64 9.35 -8.16 -1.36
CA ASN A 64 10.34 -9.21 -1.10
C ASN A 64 9.68 -10.58 -0.82
N LEU A 65 8.35 -10.64 -0.73
CA LEU A 65 7.60 -11.87 -0.53
C LEU A 65 7.24 -12.54 -1.86
N ASN A 66 6.61 -13.72 -1.76
CA ASN A 66 6.14 -14.46 -2.93
C ASN A 66 5.04 -13.73 -3.72
N LYS A 67 4.78 -14.20 -4.94
CA LYS A 67 3.80 -13.62 -5.87
C LYS A 67 2.40 -13.47 -5.28
N LYS A 68 1.95 -14.43 -4.46
CA LYS A 68 0.63 -14.40 -3.83
C LYS A 68 0.52 -13.21 -2.87
N HIS A 69 1.52 -12.99 -2.02
CA HIS A 69 1.55 -11.84 -1.12
C HIS A 69 1.55 -10.52 -1.90
N PHE A 70 2.38 -10.42 -2.93
CA PHE A 70 2.45 -9.24 -3.80
C PHE A 70 1.10 -8.91 -4.44
N ASP A 71 0.46 -9.89 -5.09
CA ASP A 71 -0.81 -9.70 -5.78
C ASP A 71 -1.94 -9.34 -4.80
N ASN A 72 -1.97 -9.98 -3.63
CA ASN A 72 -2.93 -9.65 -2.56
C ASN A 72 -2.73 -8.21 -2.06
N THR A 73 -1.48 -7.78 -1.85
CA THR A 73 -1.19 -6.41 -1.43
C THR A 73 -1.60 -5.40 -2.49
N PHE A 74 -1.32 -5.67 -3.77
CA PHE A 74 -1.75 -4.81 -4.88
C PHE A 74 -3.27 -4.65 -4.91
N GLN A 75 -4.02 -5.76 -4.83
CA GLN A 75 -5.49 -5.73 -4.79
C GLN A 75 -6.00 -4.96 -3.56
N CYS A 76 -5.35 -5.14 -2.41
CA CYS A 76 -5.76 -4.47 -1.19
C CYS A 76 -5.53 -2.95 -1.26
N PHE A 77 -4.41 -2.50 -1.82
CA PHE A 77 -4.13 -1.07 -1.97
C PHE A 77 -4.98 -0.40 -3.03
N THR A 78 -5.28 -1.07 -4.15
CA THR A 78 -6.21 -0.52 -5.15
C THR A 78 -7.61 -0.31 -4.56
N ASN A 79 -8.07 -1.20 -3.68
CA ASN A 79 -9.27 -0.95 -2.87
C ASN A 79 -9.07 0.19 -1.86
N GLY A 80 -7.89 0.26 -1.23
CA GLY A 80 -7.52 1.32 -0.30
C GLY A 80 -7.44 2.73 -0.89
N LEU A 81 -7.26 2.86 -2.22
CA LEU A 81 -7.37 4.14 -2.92
C LEU A 81 -8.78 4.75 -2.83
N LYS A 82 -9.80 3.92 -2.57
CA LYS A 82 -11.20 4.34 -2.39
C LYS A 82 -11.60 4.51 -0.91
N ASP A 83 -10.63 4.45 0.01
CA ASP A 83 -10.91 4.57 1.45
C ASP A 83 -11.46 5.96 1.80
N SER A 84 -12.37 6.06 2.77
CA SER A 84 -12.93 7.35 3.21
C SER A 84 -11.89 8.27 3.86
N LYS A 85 -10.82 7.69 4.44
CA LYS A 85 -9.76 8.42 5.13
C LYS A 85 -8.63 8.80 4.16
N ALA A 86 -8.43 10.10 3.97
CA ALA A 86 -7.40 10.62 3.06
C ALA A 86 -5.98 10.12 3.36
N ASN A 87 -5.63 9.97 4.65
CA ASN A 87 -4.33 9.44 5.07
C ASN A 87 -4.11 7.98 4.62
N VAL A 88 -5.17 7.16 4.64
CA VAL A 88 -5.13 5.77 4.18
C VAL A 88 -5.02 5.73 2.66
N ARG A 89 -5.81 6.54 1.93
CA ARG A 89 -5.66 6.65 0.46
C ARG A 89 -4.23 7.02 0.07
N LYS A 90 -3.65 8.01 0.76
CA LYS A 90 -2.29 8.48 0.53
C LYS A 90 -1.24 7.40 0.79
N SER A 91 -1.36 6.62 1.86
CA SER A 91 -0.41 5.53 2.13
C SER A 91 -0.55 4.41 1.09
N CYS A 92 -1.77 4.08 0.64
CA CYS A 92 -1.99 3.11 -0.43
C CYS A 92 -1.33 3.53 -1.74
N ALA A 93 -1.50 4.79 -2.15
CA ALA A 93 -0.83 5.31 -3.35
C ALA A 93 0.69 5.21 -3.24
N LYS A 94 1.29 5.66 -2.13
CA LYS A 94 2.73 5.57 -1.92
C LYS A 94 3.24 4.12 -1.97
N SER A 95 2.52 3.21 -1.33
CA SER A 95 2.88 1.80 -1.32
C SER A 95 2.71 1.17 -2.71
N LEU A 96 1.69 1.56 -3.49
CA LEU A 96 1.55 1.15 -4.89
C LEU A 96 2.73 1.62 -5.76
N VAL A 97 3.17 2.86 -5.60
CA VAL A 97 4.41 3.35 -6.26
C VAL A 97 5.63 2.53 -5.84
N THR A 98 5.70 2.08 -4.60
CA THR A 98 6.79 1.20 -4.14
C THR A 98 6.74 -0.17 -4.83
N LEU A 99 5.53 -0.70 -5.05
CA LEU A 99 5.32 -1.97 -5.74
C LEU A 99 5.52 -1.88 -7.27
N SER A 100 5.42 -0.68 -7.86
CA SER A 100 5.37 -0.51 -9.33
C SER A 100 6.58 -1.06 -10.07
N LYS A 101 7.73 -1.14 -9.39
CA LYS A 101 8.96 -1.76 -9.92
C LYS A 101 8.74 -3.19 -10.42
N LYS A 102 7.81 -3.93 -9.79
CA LYS A 102 7.52 -5.34 -10.07
C LYS A 102 6.15 -5.57 -10.72
N TRP A 103 5.45 -4.52 -11.15
CA TRP A 103 4.16 -4.70 -11.81
C TRP A 103 4.29 -5.49 -13.11
N ASN A 104 3.28 -6.30 -13.37
CA ASN A 104 2.98 -6.82 -14.71
C ASN A 104 2.03 -5.87 -15.45
N ASP A 105 1.85 -6.10 -16.75
CA ASP A 105 1.03 -5.26 -17.63
C ASP A 105 -0.42 -5.13 -17.11
N LYS A 106 -1.00 -6.22 -16.59
CA LYS A 106 -2.35 -6.18 -16.01
C LYS A 106 -2.46 -5.23 -14.81
N GLN A 107 -1.44 -5.20 -13.95
CA GLN A 107 -1.41 -4.30 -12.78
C GLN A 107 -1.20 -2.84 -13.21
N LEU A 108 -0.40 -2.62 -14.24
CA LEU A 108 -0.24 -1.30 -14.86
C LEU A 108 -1.58 -0.82 -15.44
N ASP A 109 -2.25 -1.64 -16.25
CA ASP A 109 -3.53 -1.33 -16.88
C ASP A 109 -4.61 -0.96 -15.86
N ILE A 110 -4.74 -1.75 -14.78
CA ILE A 110 -5.69 -1.47 -13.69
C ILE A 110 -5.41 -0.10 -13.06
N THR A 111 -4.14 0.23 -12.84
CA THR A 111 -3.76 1.50 -12.20
C THR A 111 -3.96 2.68 -13.14
N VAL A 112 -3.65 2.52 -14.43
CA VAL A 112 -3.93 3.55 -15.46
C VAL A 112 -5.41 3.80 -15.59
N GLN A 113 -6.25 2.75 -15.61
CA GLN A 113 -7.71 2.90 -15.65
C GLN A 113 -8.22 3.66 -14.42
N TYR A 114 -7.72 3.35 -13.23
CA TYR A 114 -8.06 4.09 -12.01
C TYR A 114 -7.74 5.59 -12.13
N LEU A 115 -6.59 5.94 -12.71
CA LEU A 115 -6.23 7.34 -12.95
C LEU A 115 -7.17 8.01 -13.96
N ILE A 116 -7.52 7.33 -15.06
CA ILE A 116 -8.48 7.88 -16.04
C ILE A 116 -9.83 8.18 -15.37
N ASP A 117 -10.34 7.25 -14.56
CA ASP A 117 -11.59 7.41 -13.84
C ASP A 117 -11.56 8.59 -12.85
N GLU A 118 -10.47 8.73 -12.08
CA GLU A 118 -10.29 9.86 -11.16
C GLU A 118 -10.12 11.20 -11.89
N PHE A 119 -9.42 11.22 -13.03
CA PHE A 119 -9.25 12.43 -13.84
C PHE A 119 -10.59 12.94 -14.40
N GLN A 120 -11.48 12.04 -14.80
CA GLN A 120 -12.81 12.38 -15.29
C GLN A 120 -13.75 12.88 -14.17
N ASN A 121 -13.49 12.50 -12.93
CA ASN A 121 -14.26 12.94 -11.77
C ASN A 121 -13.88 14.39 -11.39
N LYS A 122 -14.72 15.37 -11.79
CA LYS A 122 -14.45 16.83 -11.65
C LYS A 122 -14.16 17.31 -10.21
N ASN A 123 -14.41 16.50 -9.18
CA ASN A 123 -14.10 16.80 -7.78
C ASN A 123 -12.80 16.13 -7.28
N GLY A 124 -12.04 15.47 -8.16
CA GLY A 124 -11.07 14.43 -7.84
C GLY A 124 -9.58 14.81 -7.87
N TYR A 125 -9.22 16.09 -7.81
CA TYR A 125 -7.80 16.47 -7.63
C TYR A 125 -7.32 16.09 -6.22
N CYS A 126 -6.99 14.82 -6.04
CA CYS A 126 -6.49 14.27 -4.80
C CYS A 126 -4.96 14.14 -4.87
N TYR A 127 -4.26 14.47 -3.79
CA TYR A 127 -2.83 14.22 -3.64
C TYR A 127 -2.42 12.78 -4.01
N THR A 128 -3.31 11.82 -3.78
CA THR A 128 -3.19 10.40 -4.16
C THR A 128 -2.99 10.21 -5.67
N PHE A 129 -3.75 10.92 -6.50
CA PHE A 129 -3.69 10.84 -7.97
C PHE A 129 -2.31 11.24 -8.48
N ARG A 130 -1.80 12.37 -8.00
CA ARG A 130 -0.48 12.88 -8.38
C ARG A 130 0.64 11.87 -8.07
N HIS A 131 0.61 11.25 -6.87
CA HIS A 131 1.63 10.28 -6.47
C HIS A 131 1.62 9.04 -7.36
N LEU A 132 0.45 8.51 -7.68
CA LEU A 132 0.33 7.35 -8.57
C LEU A 132 0.79 7.68 -9.99
N LEU A 133 0.42 8.85 -10.52
CA LEU A 133 0.85 9.30 -11.84
C LEU A 133 2.38 9.44 -11.92
N GLU A 134 3.02 10.02 -10.90
CA GLU A 134 4.48 10.09 -10.79
C GLU A 134 5.11 8.69 -10.80
N GLY A 135 4.54 7.73 -10.07
CA GLY A 135 5.04 6.34 -10.05
C GLY A 135 4.87 5.59 -11.37
N ILE A 136 3.78 5.81 -12.10
CA ILE A 136 3.58 5.22 -13.44
C ILE A 136 4.55 5.83 -14.45
N ALA A 137 4.73 7.15 -14.44
CA ALA A 137 5.67 7.82 -15.34
C ALA A 137 7.10 7.28 -15.17
N MET A 138 7.53 7.04 -13.92
CA MET A 138 8.83 6.38 -13.66
C MET A 138 8.90 4.98 -14.29
N LYS A 139 7.85 4.15 -14.15
CA LYS A 139 7.85 2.79 -14.70
C LYS A 139 7.84 2.74 -16.24
N LEU A 140 7.11 3.66 -16.88
CA LEU A 140 7.06 3.77 -18.34
C LEU A 140 8.41 4.24 -18.92
N ASN A 141 9.12 5.13 -18.21
CA ASN A 141 10.46 5.54 -18.62
C ASN A 141 11.48 4.41 -18.54
N GLU A 142 11.40 3.54 -17.51
CA GLU A 142 12.27 2.34 -17.42
C GLU A 142 12.06 1.40 -18.62
N THR A 143 10.81 1.15 -19.00
CA THR A 143 10.48 0.22 -20.11
C THR A 143 10.92 0.75 -21.48
N GLN A 144 10.97 2.08 -21.68
CA GLN A 144 11.47 2.70 -22.91
C GLN A 144 13.00 2.70 -23.03
N ILE A 145 13.74 2.61 -21.92
CA ILE A 145 15.21 2.55 -21.93
C ILE A 145 15.69 1.13 -22.26
N ASP A 146 14.92 0.11 -21.87
CA ASP A 146 15.27 -1.30 -22.08
C ASP A 146 14.79 -1.87 -23.45
N SER A 147 14.16 -1.03 -24.29
CA SER A 147 13.66 -1.38 -25.64
C SER A 147 14.57 -0.82 -26.74
#